data_AF-A0A4R5BTS9-F1
#
_entry.id   AF-A0A4R5BTS9-F1
#
_cell.length_a   1.000
_cell.length_b   1.000
_cell.length_c   1.000
_cell.angle_alpha   90.00
_cell.angle_beta   90.00
_cell.angle_gamma   90.00
#
_symmetry.space_group_name_H-M   'P 1'
#
loop_
_entity.id
_entity.type
_entity.pdbx_description
1 polymer ?
#
loop_
_entity_poly.entity_id
_entity_poly.type
_entity_poly.pdbx_seq_one_letter_code
_entity_poly.pdbx_strand_id
1 'polypeptide(L)'
;MTITGAVSRASLAAARERLEAVIPSADLAALGGDLFAVLHLIDREHGLRRAVSDPSRDGADKAQLVQILLEGKVSPAALGLVGDVVRLRWTKPSELSDALEALAVTAEAARAEADGRIDDLEDELFRFSRVIEGEAALRGALAAPGLPDDRKLGVVTALLDGKVTPAALTLITELVLRPRGRSLEGGLAGYGKLVAQRRQRLVALVRTPAALSAQQRTRLAAVLAAAYGHEVHLNIELDPTAIGGLSVEIGDEIIDGTIAGRLDDLRRRLGTG
;
A
#
# COMPACT_ATOMS: atom_id res chain seq x y z
N MET A 1 5.10 4.77 -10.81
CA MET A 1 5.75 3.73 -9.98
C MET A 1 5.89 2.51 -10.85
N THR A 2 7.11 2.13 -11.18
CA THR A 2 7.37 1.07 -12.15
C THR A 2 8.42 0.13 -11.59
N ILE A 3 7.97 -0.96 -10.96
CA ILE A 3 8.85 -2.02 -10.46
C ILE A 3 8.94 -3.12 -11.53
N THR A 4 10.10 -3.23 -12.15
CA THR A 4 10.32 -4.05 -13.35
C THR A 4 11.03 -5.37 -13.05
N GLY A 5 11.96 -5.37 -12.10
CA GLY A 5 12.75 -6.56 -11.75
C GLY A 5 11.96 -7.59 -10.93
N ALA A 6 12.17 -8.89 -11.20
CA ALA A 6 11.60 -9.97 -10.39
C ALA A 6 12.07 -9.90 -8.92
N VAL A 7 13.34 -9.56 -8.71
CA VAL A 7 13.92 -9.33 -7.38
C VAL A 7 13.20 -8.18 -6.68
N SER A 8 13.02 -7.04 -7.34
CA SER A 8 12.34 -5.89 -6.75
C SER A 8 10.86 -6.13 -6.49
N ARG A 9 10.18 -6.97 -7.27
CA ARG A 9 8.80 -7.40 -6.97
C ARG A 9 8.74 -8.24 -5.69
N ALA A 10 9.66 -9.19 -5.52
CA ALA A 10 9.74 -9.97 -4.29
C ALA A 10 10.08 -9.07 -3.07
N SER A 11 11.00 -8.11 -3.24
CA SER A 11 11.30 -7.12 -2.21
C SER A 11 10.11 -6.24 -1.87
N LEU A 12 9.34 -5.75 -2.87
CA LEU A 12 8.12 -5.00 -2.60
C LEU A 12 7.09 -5.83 -1.83
N ALA A 13 6.90 -7.11 -2.19
CA ALA A 13 6.00 -8.00 -1.46
C ALA A 13 6.43 -8.15 0.00
N ALA A 14 7.72 -8.41 0.25
CA ALA A 14 8.28 -8.53 1.59
C ALA A 14 8.24 -7.20 2.38
N ALA A 15 8.31 -6.06 1.71
CA ALA A 15 8.16 -4.74 2.34
C ALA A 15 6.70 -4.46 2.72
N ARG A 16 5.74 -4.88 1.89
CA ARG A 16 4.31 -4.78 2.19
C ARG A 16 3.93 -5.63 3.39
N GLU A 17 4.41 -6.87 3.47
CA GLU A 17 4.20 -7.74 4.63
C GLU A 17 4.69 -7.09 5.93
N ARG A 18 5.86 -6.46 5.90
CA ARG A 18 6.40 -5.71 7.06
C ARG A 18 5.54 -4.51 7.43
N LEU A 19 5.00 -3.78 6.45
CA LEU A 19 4.06 -2.70 6.71
C LEU A 19 2.80 -3.24 7.41
N GLU A 20 2.20 -4.32 6.91
CA GLU A 20 1.02 -4.92 7.55
C GLU A 20 1.30 -5.39 8.98
N ALA A 21 2.49 -5.91 9.27
CA ALA A 21 2.88 -6.29 10.62
C ALA A 21 3.00 -5.09 11.59
N VAL A 22 3.30 -3.90 11.08
CA VAL A 22 3.50 -2.68 11.89
C VAL A 22 2.20 -1.90 12.09
N ILE A 23 1.28 -1.93 11.11
CA ILE A 23 0.01 -1.18 11.10
C ILE A 23 -0.78 -1.28 12.43
N PRO A 24 -1.01 -2.46 13.04
CA PRO A 24 -1.83 -2.57 14.25
C PRO A 24 -1.30 -1.81 15.48
N SER A 25 -0.01 -1.49 15.49
CA SER A 25 0.68 -0.84 16.63
C SER A 25 1.20 0.56 16.31
N ALA A 26 1.09 1.00 15.07
CA ALA A 26 1.64 2.27 14.61
C ALA A 26 0.67 3.44 14.82
N ASP A 27 1.21 4.63 14.99
CA ASP A 27 0.46 5.87 14.79
C ASP A 27 0.27 6.09 13.28
N LEU A 28 -0.87 5.66 12.75
CA LEU A 28 -1.18 5.77 11.33
C LEU A 28 -1.28 7.22 10.85
N ALA A 29 -1.57 8.18 11.74
CA ALA A 29 -1.61 9.60 11.41
C ALA A 29 -0.22 10.17 11.08
N ALA A 30 0.85 9.58 11.64
CA ALA A 30 2.22 9.96 11.37
C ALA A 30 2.89 9.09 10.28
N LEU A 31 2.56 7.80 10.23
CA LEU A 31 3.30 6.81 9.44
C LEU A 31 3.41 7.15 7.94
N GLY A 32 2.30 7.50 7.27
CA GLY A 32 2.32 7.79 5.84
C GLY A 32 3.12 9.06 5.52
N GLY A 33 2.88 10.14 6.27
CA GLY A 33 3.65 11.38 6.18
C GLY A 33 5.15 11.20 6.42
N ASP A 34 5.52 10.42 7.44
CA ASP A 34 6.92 10.10 7.75
C ASP A 34 7.60 9.33 6.59
N LEU A 35 6.91 8.34 6.01
CA LEU A 35 7.43 7.59 4.86
C LEU A 35 7.63 8.48 3.63
N PHE A 36 6.71 9.43 3.37
CA PHE A 36 6.91 10.44 2.33
C PHE A 36 8.09 11.38 2.63
N ALA A 37 8.24 11.82 3.88
CA ALA A 37 9.36 12.67 4.28
C ALA A 37 10.72 11.96 4.06
N VAL A 38 10.80 10.67 4.38
CA VAL A 38 11.99 9.85 4.12
C VAL A 38 12.22 9.66 2.62
N LEU A 39 11.17 9.39 1.85
CA LEU A 39 11.23 9.32 0.38
C LEU A 39 11.81 10.62 -0.20
N HIS A 40 11.34 11.79 0.25
CA HIS A 40 11.84 13.08 -0.23
C HIS A 40 13.30 13.29 0.10
N LEU A 41 13.73 12.91 1.31
CA LEU A 41 15.12 12.98 1.71
C LEU A 41 15.99 12.11 0.80
N ILE A 42 15.58 10.86 0.55
CA ILE A 42 16.29 9.94 -0.34
C ILE A 42 16.34 10.49 -1.77
N ASP A 43 15.23 11.02 -2.30
CA ASP A 43 15.20 11.52 -3.66
C ASP A 43 16.04 12.80 -3.85
N ARG A 44 16.11 13.67 -2.83
CA ARG A 44 16.93 14.90 -2.84
C ARG A 44 18.42 14.60 -2.68
N GLU A 45 18.76 13.76 -1.71
CA GLU A 45 20.15 13.48 -1.33
C GLU A 45 20.73 12.32 -2.15
N HIS A 46 21.34 12.64 -3.29
CA HIS A 46 21.89 11.66 -4.23
C HIS A 46 22.88 10.68 -3.58
N GLY A 47 23.72 11.17 -2.65
CA GLY A 47 24.67 10.35 -1.90
C GLY A 47 23.97 9.35 -0.98
N LEU A 48 22.91 9.78 -0.29
CA LEU A 48 22.08 8.92 0.55
C LEU A 48 21.39 7.86 -0.30
N ARG A 49 20.72 8.26 -1.40
CA ARG A 49 20.06 7.33 -2.32
C ARG A 49 20.99 6.22 -2.76
N ARG A 50 22.19 6.60 -3.23
CA ARG A 50 23.21 5.63 -3.65
C ARG A 50 23.60 4.72 -2.48
N ALA A 51 23.82 5.26 -1.28
CA ALA A 51 24.22 4.48 -0.12
C ALA A 51 23.16 3.46 0.32
N VAL A 52 21.88 3.81 0.31
CA VAL A 52 20.78 2.92 0.75
C VAL A 52 20.31 1.95 -0.32
N SER A 53 20.58 2.23 -1.61
CA SER A 53 20.22 1.33 -2.72
C SER A 53 21.35 0.43 -3.20
N ASP A 54 22.58 0.61 -2.72
CA ASP A 54 23.74 -0.15 -3.18
C ASP A 54 23.59 -1.65 -2.86
N PRO A 55 23.53 -2.55 -3.88
CA PRO A 55 23.39 -3.98 -3.66
C PRO A 55 24.65 -4.63 -3.10
N SER A 56 25.81 -3.97 -3.17
CA SER A 56 27.09 -4.48 -2.65
C SER A 56 27.32 -4.15 -1.18
N ARG A 57 26.51 -3.27 -0.58
CA ARG A 57 26.59 -2.94 0.85
C ARG A 57 25.77 -3.91 1.67
N ASP A 58 26.27 -4.23 2.86
CA ASP A 58 25.54 -5.06 3.81
C ASP A 58 24.20 -4.41 4.23
N GLY A 59 23.19 -5.24 4.43
CA GLY A 59 21.86 -4.78 4.81
C GLY A 59 21.83 -4.10 6.18
N ALA A 60 22.58 -4.63 7.15
CA ALA A 60 22.65 -4.05 8.49
C ALA A 60 23.35 -2.70 8.47
N ASP A 61 24.42 -2.53 7.69
CA ASP A 61 25.10 -1.24 7.52
C ASP A 61 24.16 -0.16 6.94
N LYS A 62 23.36 -0.53 5.93
CA LYS A 62 22.35 0.38 5.35
C LYS A 62 21.28 0.76 6.36
N ALA A 63 20.77 -0.20 7.12
CA ALA A 63 19.79 0.06 8.17
C ALA A 63 20.36 0.94 9.29
N GLN A 64 21.62 0.73 9.69
CA GLN A 64 22.29 1.53 10.70
C GLN A 64 22.48 2.98 10.22
N LEU A 65 22.81 3.20 8.95
CA LEU A 65 22.88 4.54 8.38
C LEU A 65 21.53 5.26 8.47
N VAL A 66 20.44 4.57 8.10
CA VAL A 66 19.07 5.11 8.22
C VAL A 66 18.74 5.43 9.67
N GLN A 67 19.05 4.52 10.61
CA GLN A 67 18.85 4.74 12.05
C GLN A 67 19.53 6.02 12.52
N ILE A 68 20.84 6.18 12.24
CA ILE A 68 21.62 7.34 12.68
C ILE A 68 21.06 8.65 12.11
N LEU A 69 20.57 8.66 10.87
CA LEU A 69 20.11 9.88 10.21
C LEU A 69 18.69 10.29 10.62
N LEU A 70 17.84 9.33 10.93
CA LEU A 70 16.39 9.54 11.08
C LEU A 70 15.88 9.35 12.51
N GLU A 71 16.72 8.88 13.44
CA GLU A 71 16.36 8.77 14.85
C GLU A 71 15.87 10.12 15.41
N GLY A 72 14.69 10.09 16.03
CA GLY A 72 14.02 11.28 16.57
C GLY A 72 13.48 12.26 15.51
N LYS A 73 13.55 11.92 14.22
CA LYS A 73 12.99 12.73 13.10
C LYS A 73 11.69 12.17 12.54
N VAL A 74 11.49 10.87 12.66
CA VAL A 74 10.28 10.15 12.23
C VAL A 74 9.83 9.21 13.34
N SER A 75 8.59 8.73 13.26
CA SER A 75 8.05 7.74 14.20
C SER A 75 8.89 6.44 14.22
N PRO A 76 8.94 5.73 15.38
CA PRO A 76 9.65 4.45 15.48
C PRO A 76 9.17 3.40 14.47
N ALA A 77 7.87 3.40 14.15
CA ALA A 77 7.27 2.53 13.15
C ALA A 77 7.82 2.81 11.75
N ALA A 78 7.86 4.07 11.32
CA ALA A 78 8.44 4.47 10.05
C ALA A 78 9.94 4.15 9.99
N LEU A 79 10.68 4.43 11.08
CA LEU A 79 12.11 4.18 11.17
C LEU A 79 12.45 2.69 10.99
N GLY A 80 11.75 1.82 11.73
CA GLY A 80 11.90 0.36 11.61
C GLY A 80 11.57 -0.15 10.21
N LEU A 81 10.44 0.30 9.65
CA LEU A 81 10.01 -0.11 8.32
C LEU A 81 11.01 0.31 7.24
N VAL A 82 11.50 1.56 7.27
CA VAL A 82 12.52 2.04 6.31
C VAL A 82 13.82 1.24 6.50
N GLY A 83 14.25 1.00 7.74
CA GLY A 83 15.42 0.18 8.05
C GLY A 83 15.34 -1.22 7.44
N ASP A 84 14.15 -1.82 7.45
CA ASP A 84 13.92 -3.10 6.80
C ASP A 84 13.85 -3.01 5.27
N VAL A 85 13.24 -1.97 4.72
CA VAL A 85 13.15 -1.75 3.27
C VAL A 85 14.54 -1.59 2.64
N VAL A 86 15.46 -0.87 3.30
CA VAL A 86 16.83 -0.68 2.78
C VAL A 86 17.68 -1.95 2.88
N ARG A 87 17.32 -2.91 3.75
CA ARG A 87 17.96 -4.24 3.81
C ARG A 87 17.64 -5.10 2.59
N LEU A 88 16.50 -4.87 1.95
CA LEU A 88 16.06 -5.63 0.79
C LEU A 88 16.92 -5.32 -0.44
N ARG A 89 16.87 -6.23 -1.43
CA ARG A 89 17.59 -6.09 -2.70
C ARG A 89 16.71 -5.41 -3.73
N TRP A 90 17.22 -4.35 -4.35
CA TRP A 90 16.53 -3.60 -5.38
C TRP A 90 17.37 -3.64 -6.67
N THR A 91 16.72 -3.91 -7.81
CA THR A 91 17.40 -3.93 -9.11
C THR A 91 17.85 -2.54 -9.54
N LYS A 92 17.07 -1.50 -9.23
CA LYS A 92 17.41 -0.10 -9.51
C LYS A 92 17.26 0.76 -8.26
N PRO A 93 18.09 1.80 -8.07
CA PRO A 93 17.93 2.75 -6.98
C PRO A 93 16.54 3.39 -6.91
N SER A 94 15.95 3.69 -8.07
CA SER A 94 14.61 4.26 -8.17
C SER A 94 13.50 3.30 -7.70
N GLU A 95 13.72 1.98 -7.77
CA GLU A 95 12.70 1.00 -7.35
C GLU A 95 12.57 0.93 -5.82
N LEU A 96 13.62 1.28 -5.06
CA LEU A 96 13.54 1.49 -3.61
C LEU A 96 12.65 2.68 -3.28
N SER A 97 12.88 3.82 -3.93
CA SER A 97 12.05 5.01 -3.76
C SER A 97 10.59 4.74 -4.17
N ASP A 98 10.36 4.04 -5.29
CA ASP A 98 9.02 3.63 -5.72
C ASP A 98 8.33 2.69 -4.71
N ALA A 99 9.10 1.83 -4.02
CA ALA A 99 8.58 0.98 -2.97
C ALA A 99 8.20 1.80 -1.72
N LEU A 100 9.05 2.73 -1.27
CA LEU A 100 8.71 3.62 -0.16
C LEU A 100 7.45 4.45 -0.44
N GLU A 101 7.32 4.97 -1.65
CA GLU A 101 6.11 5.64 -2.10
C GLU A 101 4.88 4.73 -2.02
N ALA A 102 5.00 3.46 -2.44
CA ALA A 102 3.89 2.50 -2.36
C ALA A 102 3.47 2.21 -0.92
N LEU A 103 4.44 2.09 -0.02
CA LEU A 103 4.19 1.86 1.39
C LEU A 103 3.55 3.08 2.05
N ALA A 104 4.00 4.29 1.72
CA ALA A 104 3.41 5.53 2.22
C ALA A 104 1.94 5.66 1.81
N VAL A 105 1.62 5.39 0.54
CA VAL A 105 0.23 5.39 0.05
C VAL A 105 -0.60 4.31 0.74
N THR A 106 -0.03 3.12 0.93
CA THR A 106 -0.71 2.02 1.62
C THR A 106 -0.94 2.35 3.10
N ALA A 107 -0.04 3.08 3.75
CA ALA A 107 -0.20 3.55 5.13
C ALA A 107 -1.31 4.62 5.26
N GLU A 108 -1.42 5.56 4.31
CA GLU A 108 -2.57 6.49 4.28
C GLU A 108 -3.90 5.76 4.03
N ALA A 109 -3.89 4.74 3.17
CA ALA A 109 -5.05 3.88 2.97
C ALA A 109 -5.41 3.10 4.25
N ALA A 110 -4.41 2.61 5.00
CA ALA A 110 -4.60 1.96 6.30
C ALA A 110 -5.19 2.90 7.34
N ARG A 111 -4.78 4.17 7.33
CA ARG A 111 -5.38 5.17 8.20
C ARG A 111 -6.85 5.41 7.86
N ALA A 112 -7.18 5.57 6.58
CA ALA A 112 -8.56 5.74 6.16
C ALA A 112 -9.41 4.50 6.50
N GLU A 113 -8.85 3.30 6.36
CA GLU A 113 -9.49 2.05 6.78
C GLU A 113 -9.76 2.01 8.29
N ALA A 114 -8.77 2.36 9.12
CA ALA A 114 -8.93 2.40 10.57
C ALA A 114 -10.01 3.42 11.01
N ASP A 115 -10.18 4.50 10.24
CA ASP A 115 -11.24 5.49 10.44
C ASP A 115 -12.61 5.03 9.87
N GLY A 116 -12.69 3.88 9.19
CA GLY A 116 -13.90 3.40 8.49
C GLY A 116 -14.25 4.21 7.24
N ARG A 117 -13.28 4.92 6.65
CA ARG A 117 -13.43 5.88 5.55
C ARG A 117 -12.58 5.56 4.31
N ILE A 118 -12.25 4.29 4.10
CA ILE A 118 -11.50 3.87 2.90
C ILE A 118 -12.30 4.05 1.60
N ASP A 119 -13.63 3.87 1.66
CA ASP A 119 -14.53 4.14 0.52
C ASP A 119 -14.52 5.64 0.20
N ASP A 120 -14.60 6.50 1.22
CA ASP A 120 -14.50 7.96 1.04
C ASP A 120 -13.17 8.35 0.39
N LEU A 121 -12.05 7.75 0.83
CA LEU A 121 -10.73 8.00 0.25
C LEU A 121 -10.68 7.64 -1.25
N GLU A 122 -11.19 6.47 -1.63
CA GLU A 122 -11.25 6.04 -3.04
C GLU A 122 -12.06 7.03 -3.88
N ASP A 123 -13.26 7.40 -3.41
CA ASP A 123 -14.16 8.33 -4.08
C ASP A 123 -13.58 9.75 -4.17
N GLU A 124 -12.86 10.21 -3.14
CA GLU A 124 -12.20 11.51 -3.11
C GLU A 124 -11.07 11.62 -4.13
N LEU A 125 -10.20 10.60 -4.21
CA LEU A 125 -9.14 10.54 -5.22
C LEU A 125 -9.74 10.52 -6.64
N PHE A 126 -10.79 9.73 -6.84
CA PHE A 126 -11.49 9.66 -8.14
C PHE A 126 -12.13 11.01 -8.51
N ARG A 127 -12.89 11.62 -7.58
CA ARG A 127 -13.53 12.94 -7.79
C ARG A 127 -12.49 14.01 -8.09
N PHE A 128 -11.38 14.03 -7.37
CA PHE A 128 -10.30 14.99 -7.63
C PHE A 128 -9.69 14.78 -9.02
N SER A 129 -9.47 13.54 -9.46
CA SER A 129 -9.01 13.25 -10.84
C SER A 129 -9.96 13.85 -11.87
N ARG A 130 -11.28 13.68 -11.69
CA ARG A 130 -12.30 14.24 -12.58
C ARG A 130 -12.30 15.77 -12.61
N VAL A 131 -12.05 16.41 -11.47
CA VAL A 131 -11.92 17.87 -11.39
C VAL A 131 -10.69 18.35 -12.18
N ILE A 132 -9.55 17.68 -12.02
CA ILE A 132 -8.31 17.99 -12.75
C ILE A 132 -8.46 17.75 -14.27
N GLU A 133 -9.15 16.68 -14.66
CA GLU A 133 -9.49 16.41 -16.06
C GLU A 133 -10.41 17.50 -16.65
N GLY A 134 -11.41 17.95 -15.90
CA GLY A 134 -12.38 18.95 -16.33
C GLY A 134 -11.86 20.38 -16.34
N GLU A 135 -10.89 20.72 -15.48
CA GLU A 135 -10.40 22.09 -15.29
C GLU A 135 -8.95 22.28 -15.77
N ALA A 136 -8.82 22.72 -17.03
CA ALA A 136 -7.50 22.86 -17.67
C ALA A 136 -6.62 23.93 -17.03
N ALA A 137 -7.20 25.02 -16.51
CA ALA A 137 -6.43 26.07 -15.86
C ALA A 137 -5.85 25.58 -14.53
N LEU A 138 -6.64 24.83 -13.75
CA LEU A 138 -6.19 24.24 -12.48
C LEU A 138 -5.09 23.20 -12.71
N ARG A 139 -5.28 22.29 -13.67
CA ARG A 139 -4.25 21.32 -14.04
C ARG A 139 -2.95 22.00 -14.44
N GLY A 140 -3.03 23.03 -15.30
CA GLY A 140 -1.87 23.81 -15.73
C GLY A 140 -1.16 24.49 -14.55
N ALA A 141 -1.91 25.09 -13.63
CA ALA A 141 -1.37 25.74 -12.45
C ALA A 141 -0.65 24.77 -11.50
N LEU A 142 -1.24 23.60 -11.23
CA LEU A 142 -0.64 22.60 -10.34
C LEU A 142 0.57 21.89 -10.98
N ALA A 143 0.54 21.67 -12.30
CA ALA A 143 1.63 21.07 -13.05
C ALA A 143 2.79 22.05 -13.33
N ALA A 144 2.58 23.36 -13.18
CA ALA A 144 3.59 24.37 -13.48
C ALA A 144 4.84 24.20 -12.60
N PRO A 145 6.05 24.01 -13.17
CA PRO A 145 7.28 23.90 -12.40
C PRO A 145 7.69 25.20 -11.71
N GLY A 146 7.26 26.35 -12.25
CA GLY A 146 7.60 27.68 -11.75
C GLY A 146 6.70 28.19 -10.62
N LEU A 147 5.65 27.47 -10.25
CA LEU A 147 4.79 27.86 -9.13
C LEU A 147 5.42 27.34 -7.83
N PRO A 148 5.75 28.21 -6.86
CA PRO A 148 6.31 27.81 -5.57
C PRO A 148 5.42 26.81 -4.81
N ASP A 149 6.05 25.92 -4.03
CA ASP A 149 5.38 24.84 -3.28
C ASP A 149 4.32 25.38 -2.30
N ASP A 150 4.59 26.51 -1.62
CA ASP A 150 3.67 27.18 -0.71
C ASP A 150 2.39 27.65 -1.43
N ARG A 151 2.53 28.14 -2.67
CA ARG A 151 1.38 28.55 -3.49
C ARG A 151 0.57 27.35 -3.98
N LYS A 152 1.24 26.26 -4.37
CA LYS A 152 0.56 25.00 -4.74
C LYS A 152 -0.22 24.44 -3.55
N LEU A 153 0.42 24.38 -2.39
CA LEU A 153 -0.20 23.94 -1.15
C LEU A 153 -1.40 24.82 -0.80
N GLY A 154 -1.28 26.15 -0.89
CA GLY A 154 -2.38 27.07 -0.67
C GLY A 154 -3.59 26.82 -1.57
N VAL A 155 -3.37 26.49 -2.85
CA VAL A 155 -4.44 26.11 -3.78
C VAL A 155 -5.09 24.79 -3.37
N VAL A 156 -4.30 23.76 -3.07
CA VAL A 156 -4.82 22.43 -2.67
C VAL A 156 -5.61 22.53 -1.36
N THR A 157 -5.07 23.19 -0.34
CA THR A 157 -5.74 23.41 0.95
C THR A 157 -7.04 24.20 0.75
N ALA A 158 -7.04 25.30 0.00
CA ALA A 158 -8.27 26.06 -0.24
C ALA A 158 -9.37 25.25 -0.96
N LEU A 159 -8.97 24.32 -1.83
CA LEU A 159 -9.92 23.48 -2.56
C LEU A 159 -10.49 22.35 -1.70
N LEU A 160 -9.66 21.72 -0.87
CA LEU A 160 -9.96 20.41 -0.26
C LEU A 160 -10.12 20.43 1.26
N ASP A 161 -9.60 21.45 1.95
CA ASP A 161 -9.65 21.50 3.41
C ASP A 161 -11.10 21.45 3.93
N GLY A 162 -11.32 20.61 4.93
CA GLY A 162 -12.66 20.31 5.47
C GLY A 162 -13.63 19.58 4.53
N LYS A 163 -13.23 19.23 3.30
CA LYS A 163 -14.10 18.56 2.30
C LYS A 163 -13.70 17.13 1.99
N VAL A 164 -12.47 16.75 2.32
CA VAL A 164 -11.93 15.41 2.08
C VAL A 164 -11.39 14.80 3.36
N THR A 165 -11.22 13.47 3.38
CA THR A 165 -10.49 12.79 4.44
C THR A 165 -9.07 13.36 4.54
N PRO A 166 -8.44 13.38 5.73
CA PRO A 166 -7.05 13.82 5.82
C PRO A 166 -6.12 12.93 4.98
N ALA A 167 -6.53 11.69 4.65
CA ALA A 167 -5.72 10.74 3.86
C ALA A 167 -5.69 11.18 2.40
N ALA A 168 -6.86 11.52 1.85
CA ALA A 168 -6.95 12.11 0.52
C ALA A 168 -6.17 13.43 0.45
N LEU A 169 -6.30 14.30 1.46
CA LEU A 169 -5.56 15.56 1.49
C LEU A 169 -4.04 15.32 1.44
N THR A 170 -3.53 14.38 2.23
CA THR A 170 -2.10 14.01 2.25
C THR A 170 -1.63 13.48 0.90
N LEU A 171 -2.35 12.50 0.33
CA LEU A 171 -2.00 11.89 -0.96
C LEU A 171 -2.06 12.88 -2.12
N ILE A 172 -3.08 13.75 -2.17
CA ILE A 172 -3.22 14.76 -3.21
C ILE A 172 -2.13 15.82 -3.09
N THR A 173 -1.87 16.31 -1.87
CA THR A 173 -0.81 17.30 -1.61
C THR A 173 0.54 16.76 -2.02
N GLU A 174 0.86 15.53 -1.62
CA GLU A 174 2.10 14.85 -1.97
C GLU A 174 2.29 14.80 -3.48
N LEU A 175 1.27 14.37 -4.22
CA LEU A 175 1.37 14.21 -5.66
C LEU A 175 1.51 15.55 -6.39
N VAL A 176 0.87 16.61 -5.90
CA VAL A 176 0.98 17.96 -6.45
C VAL A 176 2.38 18.54 -6.24
N LEU A 177 2.97 18.34 -5.06
CA LEU A 177 4.27 18.89 -4.71
C LEU A 177 5.43 18.06 -5.28
N ARG A 178 5.28 16.74 -5.32
CA ARG A 178 6.33 15.79 -5.69
C ARG A 178 5.78 14.74 -6.66
N PRO A 179 5.45 15.11 -7.92
CA PRO A 179 4.87 14.17 -8.89
C PRO A 179 5.85 13.07 -9.37
N ARG A 180 7.15 13.21 -9.06
CA ARG A 180 8.24 12.29 -9.44
C ARG A 180 8.23 11.97 -10.95
N GLY A 181 8.02 13.01 -11.76
CA GLY A 181 8.03 12.93 -13.24
C GLY A 181 6.75 12.38 -13.89
N ARG A 182 5.69 12.14 -13.12
CA ARG A 182 4.37 11.73 -13.65
C ARG A 182 3.46 12.94 -13.88
N SER A 183 2.45 12.77 -14.72
CA SER A 183 1.31 13.69 -14.71
C SER A 183 0.48 13.49 -13.44
N LEU A 184 -0.31 14.50 -13.07
CA LEU A 184 -1.18 14.44 -11.91
C LEU A 184 -2.22 13.32 -12.05
N GLU A 185 -2.79 13.15 -13.25
CA GLU A 185 -3.74 12.09 -13.58
C GLU A 185 -3.10 10.70 -13.43
N GLY A 186 -1.89 10.51 -13.98
CA GLY A 186 -1.18 9.24 -13.89
C GLY A 186 -0.76 8.90 -12.45
N GLY A 187 -0.46 9.92 -11.64
CA GLY A 187 -0.20 9.76 -10.22
C GLY A 187 -1.46 9.37 -9.43
N LEU A 188 -2.58 10.06 -9.64
CA LEU A 188 -3.86 9.78 -8.98
C LEU A 188 -4.36 8.39 -9.32
N ALA A 189 -4.26 7.98 -10.59
CA ALA A 189 -4.58 6.62 -11.00
C ALA A 189 -3.69 5.57 -10.30
N GLY A 190 -2.40 5.88 -10.13
CA GLY A 190 -1.47 5.03 -9.39
C GLY A 190 -1.83 4.89 -7.90
N TYR A 191 -2.17 5.99 -7.24
CA TYR A 191 -2.59 5.98 -5.83
C TYR A 191 -3.94 5.31 -5.65
N GLY A 192 -4.92 5.61 -6.51
CA GLY A 192 -6.23 4.95 -6.51
C GLY A 192 -6.11 3.44 -6.66
N LYS A 193 -5.19 2.94 -7.50
CA LYS A 193 -4.93 1.50 -7.60
C LYS A 193 -4.44 0.90 -6.27
N LEU A 194 -3.54 1.58 -5.55
CA LEU A 194 -3.03 1.09 -4.26
C LEU A 194 -4.10 1.13 -3.17
N VAL A 195 -4.92 2.18 -3.14
CA VAL A 195 -6.06 2.31 -2.23
C VAL A 195 -7.07 1.20 -2.50
N ALA A 196 -7.45 0.99 -3.77
CA ALA A 196 -8.38 -0.07 -4.18
C ALA A 196 -7.84 -1.47 -3.83
N GLN A 197 -6.53 -1.72 -4.04
CA GLN A 197 -5.90 -2.98 -3.63
C GLN A 197 -6.03 -3.24 -2.13
N ARG A 198 -5.89 -2.21 -1.30
CA ARG A 198 -6.07 -2.35 0.15
C ARG A 198 -7.53 -2.59 0.50
N ARG A 199 -8.45 -1.81 -0.07
CA ARG A 199 -9.89 -1.98 0.11
C ARG A 199 -10.37 -3.38 -0.25
N GLN A 200 -9.84 -3.97 -1.33
CA GLN A 200 -10.17 -5.34 -1.75
C GLN A 200 -9.80 -6.40 -0.70
N ARG A 201 -8.87 -6.12 0.22
CA ARG A 201 -8.55 -7.01 1.35
C ARG A 201 -9.63 -7.06 2.42
N LEU A 202 -10.55 -6.09 2.42
CA LEU A 202 -11.71 -6.10 3.31
C LEU A 202 -12.78 -7.10 2.88
N VAL A 203 -12.71 -7.64 1.67
CA VAL A 203 -13.71 -8.58 1.15
C VAL A 203 -13.08 -9.95 0.96
N ALA A 204 -13.60 -10.95 1.67
CA ALA A 204 -13.28 -12.35 1.45
C ALA A 204 -14.35 -13.02 0.60
N LEU A 205 -13.99 -13.44 -0.60
CA LEU A 205 -14.81 -14.29 -1.43
C LEU A 205 -14.66 -15.75 -0.99
N VAL A 206 -15.72 -16.33 -0.45
CA VAL A 206 -15.75 -17.71 0.06
C VAL A 206 -16.54 -18.58 -0.90
N ARG A 207 -15.86 -19.50 -1.58
CA ARG A 207 -16.47 -20.52 -2.45
C ARG A 207 -16.67 -21.82 -1.68
N THR A 208 -17.90 -22.33 -1.65
CA THR A 208 -18.24 -23.54 -0.92
C THR A 208 -19.35 -24.34 -1.62
N PRO A 209 -19.34 -25.68 -1.56
CA PRO A 209 -20.38 -26.50 -2.19
C PRO A 209 -21.72 -26.49 -1.45
N ALA A 210 -21.76 -26.00 -0.20
CA ALA A 210 -22.97 -25.97 0.61
C ALA A 210 -23.10 -24.67 1.40
N ALA A 211 -24.34 -24.25 1.67
CA ALA A 211 -24.59 -23.02 2.41
C ALA A 211 -24.00 -23.10 3.84
N LEU A 212 -23.21 -22.10 4.22
CA LEU A 212 -22.69 -21.98 5.58
C LEU A 212 -23.79 -21.52 6.54
N SER A 213 -23.87 -22.18 7.70
CA SER A 213 -24.73 -21.74 8.81
C SER A 213 -24.26 -20.42 9.40
N ALA A 214 -25.15 -19.68 10.09
CA ALA A 214 -24.79 -18.41 10.72
C ALA A 214 -23.57 -18.55 11.67
N GLN A 215 -23.52 -19.64 12.45
CA GLN A 215 -22.41 -19.91 13.36
C GLN A 215 -21.08 -20.16 12.61
N GLN A 216 -21.11 -20.84 11.47
CA GLN A 216 -19.92 -21.07 10.63
C GLN A 216 -19.44 -19.76 10.01
N ARG A 217 -20.35 -18.89 9.55
CA ARG A 217 -20.01 -17.56 9.00
C ARG A 217 -19.33 -16.70 10.04
N THR A 218 -19.90 -16.60 11.25
CA THR A 218 -19.32 -15.82 12.35
C THR A 218 -17.94 -16.34 12.73
N ARG A 219 -17.76 -17.67 12.80
CA ARG A 219 -16.45 -18.26 13.10
C ARG A 219 -15.43 -17.98 12.01
N LEU A 220 -15.81 -18.08 10.74
CA LEU A 220 -14.92 -17.79 9.62
C LEU A 220 -14.51 -16.32 9.60
N ALA A 221 -15.47 -15.40 9.76
CA ALA A 221 -15.20 -13.97 9.86
C ALA A 221 -14.24 -13.66 11.02
N ALA A 222 -14.45 -14.26 12.20
CA ALA A 222 -13.56 -14.06 13.35
C ALA A 222 -12.14 -14.61 13.12
N VAL A 223 -12.01 -15.77 12.45
CA VAL A 223 -10.70 -16.35 12.11
C VAL A 223 -9.96 -15.46 11.11
N LEU A 224 -10.65 -14.99 10.07
CA LEU A 224 -10.05 -14.08 9.09
C LEU A 224 -9.71 -12.73 9.71
N ALA A 225 -10.59 -12.17 10.53
CA ALA A 225 -10.32 -10.92 11.23
C ALA A 225 -9.11 -11.03 12.17
N ALA A 226 -8.96 -12.15 12.88
CA ALA A 226 -7.79 -12.39 13.71
C ALA A 226 -6.50 -12.60 12.90
N ALA A 227 -6.59 -13.20 11.71
CA ALA A 227 -5.44 -13.44 10.84
C ALA A 227 -4.96 -12.15 10.14
N TYR A 228 -5.89 -11.30 9.70
CA TYR A 228 -5.60 -10.08 8.92
C TYR A 228 -5.59 -8.80 9.77
N GLY A 229 -6.06 -8.86 11.02
CA GLY A 229 -6.01 -7.73 11.96
C GLY A 229 -7.09 -6.65 11.75
N HIS A 230 -8.05 -6.88 10.85
CA HIS A 230 -9.17 -5.98 10.57
C HIS A 230 -10.44 -6.77 10.27
N GLU A 231 -11.62 -6.14 10.34
CA GLU A 231 -12.86 -6.81 9.95
C GLU A 231 -12.86 -7.17 8.46
N VAL A 232 -13.40 -8.34 8.14
CA VAL A 232 -13.48 -8.86 6.77
C VAL A 232 -14.94 -9.18 6.44
N HIS A 233 -15.44 -8.57 5.37
CA HIS A 233 -16.75 -8.85 4.81
C HIS A 233 -16.72 -10.15 4.01
N LEU A 234 -17.52 -11.12 4.42
CA LEU A 234 -17.65 -12.39 3.71
C LEU A 234 -18.66 -12.27 2.56
N ASN A 235 -18.21 -12.47 1.32
CA ASN A 235 -19.07 -12.74 0.18
C ASN A 235 -19.07 -14.25 -0.09
N ILE A 236 -20.22 -14.92 0.05
CA ILE A 236 -20.30 -16.38 -0.04
C ILE A 236 -20.92 -16.77 -1.39
N GLU A 237 -20.14 -17.46 -2.22
CA GLU A 237 -20.59 -18.04 -3.48
C GLU A 237 -20.75 -19.56 -3.35
N LEU A 238 -21.91 -20.07 -3.77
CA LEU A 238 -22.16 -21.50 -3.86
C LEU A 238 -21.55 -22.03 -5.15
N ASP A 239 -20.55 -22.90 -5.02
CA ASP A 239 -19.90 -23.60 -6.13
C ASP A 239 -20.14 -25.12 -6.01
N PRO A 240 -21.15 -25.67 -6.70
CA PRO A 240 -21.46 -27.10 -6.67
C PRO A 240 -20.34 -27.98 -7.25
N THR A 241 -19.38 -27.41 -7.99
CA THR A 241 -18.27 -28.16 -8.59
C THR A 241 -17.12 -28.38 -7.61
N ALA A 242 -17.10 -27.63 -6.50
CA ALA A 242 -16.11 -27.79 -5.45
C ALA A 242 -16.30 -29.14 -4.71
N ILE A 243 -15.32 -30.04 -4.82
CA ILE A 243 -15.35 -31.34 -4.14
C ILE A 243 -14.96 -31.13 -2.68
N GLY A 244 -15.92 -30.69 -1.85
CA GLY A 244 -15.80 -30.57 -0.39
C GLY A 244 -14.81 -29.51 0.12
N GLY A 245 -15.09 -28.96 1.31
CA GLY A 245 -14.28 -27.90 1.92
C GLY A 245 -14.72 -26.49 1.54
N LEU A 246 -13.82 -25.52 1.68
CA LEU A 246 -14.04 -24.10 1.32
C LEU A 246 -12.77 -23.50 0.75
N SER A 247 -12.91 -22.61 -0.22
CA SER A 247 -11.83 -21.77 -0.74
C SER A 247 -12.13 -20.32 -0.37
N VAL A 248 -11.13 -19.59 0.14
CA VAL A 248 -11.26 -18.18 0.51
C VAL A 248 -10.29 -17.36 -0.34
N GLU A 249 -10.79 -16.36 -1.03
CA GLU A 249 -10.02 -15.43 -1.85
C GLU A 249 -10.14 -14.03 -1.24
N ILE A 250 -9.01 -13.40 -0.89
CA ILE A 250 -8.92 -12.06 -0.27
C ILE A 250 -7.87 -11.25 -1.01
N GLY A 251 -8.29 -10.18 -1.70
CA GLY A 251 -7.40 -9.42 -2.57
C GLY A 251 -6.73 -10.31 -3.63
N ASP A 252 -5.41 -10.48 -3.54
CA ASP A 252 -4.60 -11.32 -4.44
C ASP A 252 -4.27 -12.71 -3.84
N GLU A 253 -4.76 -13.03 -2.64
CA GLU A 253 -4.44 -14.26 -1.92
C GLU A 253 -5.59 -15.27 -2.00
N ILE A 254 -5.26 -16.55 -2.25
CA ILE A 254 -6.21 -17.66 -2.25
C ILE A 254 -5.79 -18.69 -1.20
N ILE A 255 -6.66 -18.92 -0.23
CA ILE A 255 -6.56 -19.96 0.78
C ILE A 255 -7.47 -21.12 0.36
N ASP A 256 -6.89 -22.15 -0.25
CA ASP A 256 -7.62 -23.33 -0.69
C ASP A 256 -7.69 -24.40 0.41
N GLY A 257 -8.85 -24.52 1.04
CA GLY A 257 -9.19 -25.56 2.00
C GLY A 257 -9.99 -26.72 1.40
N THR A 258 -10.09 -26.83 0.07
CA THR A 258 -10.89 -27.88 -0.59
C THR A 258 -10.21 -29.25 -0.56
N ILE A 259 -11.01 -30.32 -0.65
CA ILE A 259 -10.45 -31.69 -0.72
C ILE A 259 -9.69 -31.87 -2.04
N ALA A 260 -10.17 -31.28 -3.13
CA ALA A 260 -9.49 -31.26 -4.42
C ALA A 260 -8.10 -30.61 -4.32
N GLY A 261 -8.00 -29.43 -3.71
CA GLY A 261 -6.72 -28.74 -3.48
C GLY A 261 -5.73 -29.55 -2.64
N ARG A 262 -6.21 -30.23 -1.58
CA ARG A 262 -5.38 -31.14 -0.78
C ARG A 262 -4.90 -32.36 -1.57
N LEU A 263 -5.74 -32.93 -2.43
CA LEU A 263 -5.39 -34.08 -3.27
C LEU A 263 -4.33 -33.71 -4.32
N ASP A 264 -4.43 -32.51 -4.90
CA ASP A 264 -3.49 -32.01 -5.90
C ASP A 264 -2.15 -31.54 -5.29
N ASP A 265 -2.15 -31.02 -4.06
CA ASP A 265 -0.90 -30.77 -3.32
C ASP A 265 -0.18 -32.09 -2.99
N LEU A 266 -0.92 -33.12 -2.56
CA LEU A 266 -0.36 -34.46 -2.33
C LEU A 266 0.18 -35.09 -3.62
N ARG A 267 -0.54 -35.00 -4.75
CA ARG A 267 -0.04 -35.48 -6.04
C ARG A 267 1.22 -34.74 -6.49
N ARG A 268 1.28 -33.41 -6.32
CA ARG A 268 2.49 -32.63 -6.65
C ARG A 268 3.68 -33.02 -5.78
N ARG A 269 3.49 -33.25 -4.49
CA ARG A 269 4.55 -33.71 -3.58
C ARG A 269 5.03 -35.13 -3.86
N LEU A 270 4.15 -36.01 -4.35
CA LEU A 270 4.46 -37.41 -4.67
C LEU A 270 4.95 -37.62 -6.11
N GLY A 271 4.75 -36.66 -7.02
CA GLY A 271 5.21 -36.74 -8.42
C GLY A 271 6.64 -36.28 -8.67
N THR A 272 7.37 -35.85 -7.64
CA THR A 272 8.80 -35.47 -7.68
C THR A 272 9.72 -36.47 -6.96
N GLY A 273 9.26 -37.72 -6.79
CA GLY A 273 10.07 -38.84 -6.26
C GLY A 273 10.53 -39.78 -7.35
#